data_AF-A0A0D6M1X3-F1
#
_entry.id   AF-A0A0D6M1X3-F1
#
_cell.length_a   1.000
_cell.length_b   1.000
_cell.length_c   1.000
_cell.angle_alpha   90.00
_cell.angle_beta   90.00
_cell.angle_gamma   90.00
#
_symmetry.space_group_name_H-M   'P 1'
#
loop_
_entity.id
_entity.type
_entity.pdbx_description
1 polymer ?
#
loop_
_entity_poly.entity_id
_entity_poly.type
_entity_poly.pdbx_seq_one_letter_code
_entity_poly.pdbx_strand_id
1 'polypeptide(L)'
;MILNVLMEAVNADGLSTSRLRGPHLARLELIGRFTKEDEPVRSLLDKMSLGTAIDLMINYVLRFYAKPCCYNDIVQYLWLLNDANKEELIDGLKEFIDSVIHQREQAGEDSDANCWAVIMNERLRRTIGNIDRMPREDRRKHVQLIIRGILQPNREQLAGTALAQLAAAILWNEWRVHGCMYRMVALTRALDIKSVQRDTLGYIMFPMPELCGRCDILSICFVRFNLSDD
;
A
#
# COMPACT_ATOMS: atom_id res chain seq x y z
N MET A 1 -36.96 -7.94 5.98
CA MET A 1 -36.89 -6.55 6.47
C MET A 1 -35.44 -6.11 6.65
N ILE A 2 -34.64 -6.71 7.54
CA ILE A 2 -33.23 -6.32 7.77
C ILE A 2 -32.35 -6.45 6.53
N LEU A 3 -32.47 -7.56 5.78
CA LEU A 3 -31.69 -7.79 4.55
C LEU A 3 -31.96 -6.72 3.48
N ASN A 4 -33.21 -6.25 3.36
CA ASN A 4 -33.60 -5.24 2.39
C ASN A 4 -33.03 -3.87 2.77
N VAL A 5 -33.03 -3.51 4.07
CA VAL A 5 -32.43 -2.26 4.56
C VAL A 5 -30.91 -2.27 4.34
N LEU A 6 -30.25 -3.41 4.59
CA LEU A 6 -28.83 -3.58 4.30
C LEU A 6 -28.55 -3.44 2.80
N MET A 7 -29.36 -4.09 1.95
CA MET A 7 -29.23 -3.96 0.50
C MET A 7 -29.46 -2.53 0.02
N GLU A 8 -30.42 -1.79 0.56
CA GLU A 8 -30.66 -0.39 0.21
C GLU A 8 -29.49 0.51 0.61
N ALA A 9 -28.91 0.31 1.81
CA ALA A 9 -27.76 1.08 2.27
C ALA A 9 -26.48 0.77 1.45
N VAL A 10 -26.32 -0.49 1.05
CA VAL A 10 -25.15 -1.00 0.34
C VAL A 10 -25.25 -0.78 -1.18
N ASN A 11 -26.47 -0.77 -1.74
CA ASN A 11 -26.75 -0.51 -3.16
C ASN A 11 -27.24 0.92 -3.44
N ALA A 12 -27.10 1.83 -2.47
CA ALA A 12 -27.40 3.26 -2.62
C ALA A 12 -26.62 3.97 -3.74
N ASP A 13 -25.69 3.26 -4.40
CA ASP A 13 -24.98 3.69 -5.63
C ASP A 13 -25.92 4.21 -6.74
N GLY A 14 -27.20 3.79 -6.76
CA GLY A 14 -28.19 4.30 -7.72
C GLY A 14 -28.73 5.71 -7.46
N LEU A 15 -28.48 6.30 -6.28
CA LEU A 15 -29.16 7.52 -5.81
C LEU A 15 -28.20 8.65 -5.41
N SER A 16 -26.89 8.45 -5.46
CA SER A 16 -25.97 9.43 -4.90
C SER A 16 -24.78 9.73 -5.80
N THR A 17 -24.74 10.97 -6.28
CA THR A 17 -23.54 11.68 -6.77
C THR A 17 -22.47 11.86 -5.68
N SER A 18 -22.64 11.25 -4.51
CA SER A 18 -21.82 11.44 -3.32
C SER A 18 -20.59 10.55 -3.34
N ARG A 19 -19.41 11.16 -3.17
CA ARG A 19 -18.09 10.51 -3.07
C ARG A 19 -17.88 9.80 -1.72
N LEU A 20 -18.89 9.09 -1.19
CA LEU A 20 -18.79 8.40 0.10
C LEU A 20 -18.09 7.05 -0.05
N ARG A 21 -17.05 6.83 0.73
CA ARG A 21 -16.27 5.58 0.75
C ARG A 21 -17.00 4.44 1.48
N GLY A 22 -17.80 4.80 2.50
CA GLY A 22 -18.44 3.86 3.43
C GLY A 22 -19.25 2.74 2.75
N PRO A 23 -20.20 3.05 1.85
CA PRO A 23 -21.02 2.02 1.20
C PRO A 23 -20.18 1.00 0.40
N HIS A 24 -19.13 1.47 -0.29
CA HIS A 24 -18.26 0.58 -1.06
C HIS A 24 -17.43 -0.36 -0.17
N LEU A 25 -16.91 0.16 0.96
CA LEU A 25 -16.18 -0.67 1.93
C LEU A 25 -17.12 -1.62 2.67
N ALA A 26 -18.35 -1.20 2.94
CA ALA A 26 -19.37 -2.03 3.55
C ALA A 26 -19.71 -3.26 2.69
N ARG A 27 -19.68 -3.14 1.35
CA ARG A 27 -19.81 -4.30 0.44
C ARG A 27 -18.72 -5.34 0.67
N LEU A 28 -17.46 -4.90 0.67
CA LEU A 28 -16.31 -5.78 0.87
C LEU A 28 -16.31 -6.42 2.27
N GLU A 29 -16.65 -5.62 3.29
CA GLU A 29 -16.78 -6.11 4.67
C GLU A 29 -17.90 -7.14 4.81
N LEU A 30 -19.04 -6.94 4.16
CA LEU A 30 -20.16 -7.88 4.19
C LEU A 30 -19.79 -9.21 3.53
N ILE A 31 -19.15 -9.16 2.37
CA ILE A 31 -18.59 -10.35 1.69
C ILE A 31 -17.62 -11.07 2.63
N GLY A 32 -16.69 -10.34 3.24
CA GLY A 32 -15.70 -10.93 4.12
C GLY A 32 -16.28 -11.57 5.37
N ARG A 33 -17.27 -10.94 6.02
CA ARG A 33 -17.92 -11.54 7.18
C ARG A 33 -18.65 -12.83 6.82
N PHE A 34 -19.49 -12.80 5.79
CA PHE A 34 -20.31 -13.96 5.42
C PHE A 34 -19.46 -15.12 4.86
N THR A 35 -18.31 -14.83 4.26
CA THR A 35 -17.37 -15.87 3.81
C THR A 35 -16.76 -16.66 4.96
N LYS A 36 -16.69 -16.07 6.16
CA LYS A 36 -16.16 -16.74 7.37
C LYS A 36 -17.22 -17.54 8.13
N GLU A 37 -18.49 -17.40 7.79
CA GLU A 37 -19.59 -18.11 8.45
C GLU A 37 -19.86 -19.45 7.78
N ASP A 38 -20.47 -20.37 8.53
CA ASP A 38 -20.93 -21.66 8.01
C ASP A 38 -22.26 -21.53 7.25
N GLU A 39 -22.66 -22.61 6.58
CA GLU A 39 -24.01 -22.70 6.02
C GLU A 39 -25.07 -22.69 7.14
N PRO A 40 -26.24 -22.05 6.92
CA PRO A 40 -26.74 -21.49 5.66
C PRO A 40 -26.39 -20.01 5.45
N VAL A 41 -25.61 -19.38 6.33
CA VAL A 41 -25.36 -17.93 6.28
C VAL A 41 -24.54 -17.56 5.04
N ARG A 42 -23.53 -18.37 4.72
CA ARG A 42 -22.67 -18.15 3.55
C ARG A 42 -23.46 -18.14 2.23
N SER A 43 -24.42 -19.05 2.03
CA SER A 43 -25.27 -19.07 0.83
C SER A 43 -26.21 -17.86 0.67
N LEU A 44 -26.30 -16.97 1.67
CA LEU A 44 -27.00 -15.69 1.51
C LEU A 44 -26.24 -14.73 0.58
N LEU A 45 -24.91 -14.88 0.43
CA LEU A 45 -24.12 -14.05 -0.47
C LEU A 45 -24.62 -14.14 -1.91
N ASP A 46 -24.94 -15.36 -2.36
CA ASP A 46 -25.44 -15.61 -3.72
C ASP A 46 -26.77 -14.89 -3.99
N LYS A 47 -27.56 -14.66 -2.94
CA LYS A 47 -28.85 -13.96 -3.04
C LYS A 47 -28.72 -12.44 -3.03
N MET A 48 -27.62 -11.90 -2.52
CA MET A 48 -27.43 -10.45 -2.35
C MET A 48 -26.88 -9.75 -3.60
N SER A 49 -26.38 -10.50 -4.60
CA SER A 49 -25.85 -9.96 -5.86
C SER A 49 -24.87 -8.79 -5.68
N LEU A 50 -23.90 -8.93 -4.76
CA LEU A 50 -23.00 -7.84 -4.36
C LEU A 50 -21.86 -7.58 -5.37
N GLY A 51 -21.66 -8.48 -6.34
CA GLY A 51 -20.50 -8.50 -7.23
C GLY A 51 -19.33 -9.29 -6.65
N THR A 52 -18.26 -9.44 -7.44
CA THR A 52 -17.05 -10.12 -6.98
C THR A 52 -16.15 -9.18 -6.18
N ALA A 53 -15.36 -9.73 -5.25
CA ALA A 53 -14.44 -8.93 -4.44
C ALA A 53 -13.43 -8.16 -5.30
N ILE A 54 -12.93 -8.78 -6.38
CA ILE A 54 -11.96 -8.15 -7.28
C ILE A 54 -12.58 -6.96 -8.04
N ASP A 55 -13.76 -7.12 -8.62
CA ASP A 55 -14.45 -6.05 -9.34
C ASP A 55 -14.75 -4.87 -8.41
N LEU A 56 -15.19 -5.16 -7.19
CA LEU A 56 -15.46 -4.14 -6.18
C LEU A 56 -14.20 -3.39 -5.79
N MET A 57 -13.07 -4.07 -5.63
CA MET A 57 -11.78 -3.43 -5.32
C MET A 57 -11.28 -2.58 -6.48
N ILE A 58 -11.31 -3.08 -7.71
CA ILE A 58 -10.93 -2.30 -8.89
C ILE A 58 -11.79 -1.03 -8.95
N ASN A 59 -13.12 -1.16 -8.94
CA ASN A 59 -14.04 -0.04 -8.98
C ASN A 59 -13.82 0.97 -7.85
N TYR A 60 -13.52 0.50 -6.64
CA TYR A 60 -13.17 1.38 -5.52
C TYR A 60 -11.91 2.19 -5.81
N VAL A 61 -10.85 1.53 -6.27
CA VAL A 61 -9.59 2.20 -6.59
C VAL A 61 -9.79 3.21 -7.72
N LEU A 62 -10.50 2.85 -8.79
CA LEU A 62 -10.83 3.76 -9.90
C LEU A 62 -11.50 5.06 -9.41
N ARG A 63 -12.32 4.96 -8.36
CA ARG A 63 -13.07 6.08 -7.79
C ARG A 63 -12.26 6.90 -6.77
N PHE A 64 -11.37 6.27 -6.01
CA PHE A 64 -10.72 6.88 -4.84
C PHE A 64 -9.19 6.94 -4.89
N TYR A 65 -8.51 6.51 -5.96
CA TYR A 65 -7.04 6.47 -6.07
C TYR A 65 -6.34 7.79 -5.72
N ALA A 66 -6.97 8.93 -6.02
CA ALA A 66 -6.43 10.26 -5.75
C ALA A 66 -6.42 10.63 -4.25
N LYS A 67 -6.88 9.72 -3.38
CA LYS A 67 -6.93 9.93 -1.93
C LYS A 67 -5.84 9.11 -1.22
N PRO A 68 -5.07 9.70 -0.29
CA PRO A 68 -4.00 9.01 0.44
C PRO A 68 -4.45 7.72 1.15
N CYS A 69 -5.71 7.68 1.58
CA CYS A 69 -6.32 6.58 2.30
C CYS A 69 -6.67 5.36 1.41
N CYS A 70 -6.71 5.51 0.08
CA CYS A 70 -7.19 4.46 -0.82
C CYS A 70 -6.45 3.12 -0.63
N TYR A 71 -5.13 3.19 -0.46
CA TYR A 71 -4.32 2.01 -0.20
C TYR A 71 -4.70 1.33 1.13
N ASN A 72 -4.81 2.10 2.22
CA ASN A 72 -5.15 1.55 3.54
C ASN A 72 -6.56 0.96 3.59
N ASP A 73 -7.48 1.53 2.80
CA ASP A 73 -8.85 1.04 2.71
C ASP A 73 -8.87 -0.34 2.00
N ILE A 74 -8.12 -0.53 0.91
CA ILE A 74 -8.12 -1.77 0.12
C ILE A 74 -7.26 -2.88 0.72
N VAL A 75 -6.11 -2.53 1.30
CA VAL A 75 -5.15 -3.53 1.79
C VAL A 75 -5.75 -4.47 2.84
N GLN A 76 -6.72 -3.97 3.62
CA GLN A 76 -7.43 -4.73 4.65
C GLN A 76 -8.30 -5.87 4.11
N TYR A 77 -8.63 -5.82 2.82
CA TYR A 77 -9.50 -6.82 2.18
C TYR A 77 -8.74 -7.76 1.24
N LEU A 78 -7.43 -7.58 1.03
CA LEU A 78 -6.64 -8.43 0.11
C LEU A 78 -6.68 -9.93 0.45
N TRP A 79 -7.00 -10.28 1.70
CA TRP A 79 -7.20 -11.67 2.12
C TRP A 79 -8.45 -12.33 1.48
N LEU A 80 -9.39 -11.55 0.94
CA LEU A 80 -10.52 -12.06 0.14
C LEU A 80 -10.08 -12.57 -1.23
N LEU A 81 -8.89 -12.19 -1.68
CA LEU A 81 -8.37 -12.56 -2.98
C LEU A 81 -7.41 -13.75 -2.85
N ASN A 82 -7.59 -14.73 -3.73
CA ASN A 82 -6.54 -15.73 -3.98
C ASN A 82 -5.40 -15.11 -4.80
N ASP A 83 -4.31 -15.86 -5.01
CA ASP A 83 -3.15 -15.30 -5.70
C ASP A 83 -3.42 -14.97 -7.17
N ALA A 84 -4.30 -15.69 -7.86
CA ALA A 84 -4.70 -15.36 -9.24
C ALA A 84 -5.44 -14.01 -9.30
N ASN A 85 -6.41 -13.80 -8.41
CA ASN A 85 -7.18 -12.55 -8.33
C ASN A 85 -6.31 -11.37 -7.88
N LYS A 86 -5.25 -11.61 -7.09
CA LYS A 86 -4.28 -10.55 -6.75
C LYS A 86 -3.47 -10.10 -7.96
N GLU A 87 -3.04 -11.04 -8.82
CA GLU A 87 -2.34 -10.69 -10.06
C GLU A 87 -3.29 -9.95 -11.02
N GLU A 88 -4.54 -10.42 -11.14
CA GLU A 88 -5.56 -9.74 -11.96
C GLU A 88 -5.86 -8.32 -11.47
N LEU A 89 -5.94 -8.10 -10.15
CA LEU A 89 -6.06 -6.76 -9.58
C LEU A 89 -4.88 -5.87 -10.00
N ILE A 90 -3.66 -6.40 -9.93
CA ILE A 90 -2.45 -5.66 -10.28
C ILE A 90 -2.40 -5.31 -11.78
N ASP A 91 -2.83 -6.20 -12.65
CA ASP A 91 -2.90 -5.97 -14.09
C ASP A 91 -3.98 -4.95 -14.44
N GLY A 92 -5.18 -5.07 -13.87
CA GLY A 92 -6.27 -4.10 -14.07
C GLY A 92 -5.89 -2.68 -13.59
N LEU A 93 -5.14 -2.57 -12.48
CA LEU A 93 -4.63 -1.28 -12.01
C LEU A 93 -3.55 -0.70 -12.90
N LYS A 94 -2.73 -1.53 -13.54
CA LYS A 94 -1.69 -1.08 -14.48
C LYS A 94 -2.32 -0.37 -15.67
N GLU A 95 -3.26 -1.04 -16.34
CA GLU A 95 -3.96 -0.51 -17.51
C GLU A 95 -4.67 0.80 -17.18
N PHE A 96 -5.30 0.87 -16.00
CA PHE A 96 -5.93 2.09 -15.54
C PHE A 96 -4.95 3.23 -15.33
N ILE A 97 -3.82 2.99 -14.65
CA ILE A 97 -2.85 4.04 -14.35
C ILE A 97 -2.24 4.58 -15.63
N ASP A 98 -1.90 3.71 -16.57
CA ASP A 98 -1.38 4.13 -17.88
C ASP A 98 -2.41 5.01 -18.61
N SER A 99 -3.69 4.64 -18.56
CA SER A 99 -4.80 5.44 -19.13
C SER A 99 -4.99 6.79 -18.44
N VAL A 100 -5.03 6.83 -17.10
CA VAL A 100 -5.21 8.07 -16.30
C VAL A 100 -4.06 9.04 -16.50
N ILE A 101 -2.82 8.52 -16.52
CA ILE A 101 -1.64 9.34 -16.75
C ILE A 101 -1.73 9.97 -18.14
N HIS A 102 -1.99 9.19 -19.19
CA HIS A 102 -2.11 9.71 -20.55
C HIS A 102 -3.24 10.73 -20.73
N GLN A 103 -4.42 10.48 -20.15
CA GLN A 103 -5.56 11.41 -20.28
C GLN A 103 -5.28 12.76 -19.61
N ARG A 104 -4.57 12.76 -18.48
CA ARG A 104 -4.28 13.99 -17.72
C ARG A 104 -3.07 14.75 -18.22
N GLU A 105 -2.07 14.05 -18.77
CA GLU A 105 -0.97 14.68 -19.51
C GLU A 105 -1.50 15.49 -20.71
N GLN A 106 -2.54 15.00 -21.38
CA GLN A 106 -3.20 15.72 -22.48
C GLN A 106 -4.06 16.90 -22.01
N ALA A 107 -4.61 16.83 -20.79
CA ALA A 107 -5.50 17.86 -20.24
C ALA A 107 -4.78 19.02 -19.53
N GLY A 108 -3.46 18.90 -19.30
CA GLY A 108 -2.69 19.95 -18.60
C GLY A 108 -3.02 20.12 -17.12
N GLU A 109 -3.75 19.16 -16.52
CA GLU A 109 -4.26 19.23 -15.13
C GLU A 109 -3.61 18.21 -14.18
N ASP A 110 -3.37 18.73 -12.97
CA ASP A 110 -3.12 18.15 -11.64
C ASP A 110 -2.13 16.97 -11.48
N SER A 111 -0.87 17.33 -11.17
CA SER A 111 0.25 16.41 -10.90
C SER A 111 0.02 15.48 -9.70
N ASP A 112 -0.72 15.92 -8.68
CA ASP A 112 -0.76 15.23 -7.40
C ASP A 112 -1.69 14.02 -7.39
N ALA A 113 -2.82 14.07 -8.09
CA ALA A 113 -3.71 12.92 -8.21
C ALA A 113 -3.05 11.77 -9.03
N ASN A 114 -2.24 12.10 -10.04
CA ASN A 114 -1.44 11.13 -10.77
C ASN A 114 -0.34 10.53 -9.89
N CYS A 115 0.28 11.37 -9.05
CA CYS A 115 1.24 10.94 -8.06
C CYS A 115 0.63 9.94 -7.07
N TRP A 116 -0.57 10.21 -6.55
CA TRP A 116 -1.30 9.30 -5.67
C TRP A 116 -1.66 7.97 -6.35
N ALA A 117 -1.98 7.97 -7.64
CA ALA A 117 -2.19 6.75 -8.42
C ALA A 117 -0.92 5.87 -8.43
N VAL A 118 0.24 6.48 -8.70
CA VAL A 118 1.54 5.81 -8.67
C VAL A 118 1.85 5.29 -7.26
N ILE A 119 1.73 6.13 -6.22
CA ILE A 119 2.00 5.74 -4.82
C ILE A 119 1.14 4.54 -4.42
N MET A 120 -0.16 4.58 -4.73
CA MET A 120 -1.12 3.53 -4.36
C MET A 120 -0.78 2.20 -5.04
N ASN A 121 -0.50 2.20 -6.35
CA ASN A 121 -0.10 1.01 -7.09
C ASN A 121 1.25 0.45 -6.64
N GLU A 122 2.23 1.32 -6.38
CA GLU A 122 3.53 0.91 -5.84
C GLU A 122 3.38 0.21 -4.48
N ARG A 123 2.52 0.73 -3.60
CA ARG A 123 2.24 0.13 -2.29
C ARG A 123 1.52 -1.21 -2.42
N LEU A 124 0.52 -1.32 -3.29
CA LEU A 124 -0.19 -2.59 -3.53
C LEU A 124 0.74 -3.66 -4.11
N ARG A 125 1.54 -3.35 -5.14
CA ARG A 125 2.48 -4.30 -5.74
C ARG A 125 3.49 -4.86 -4.75
N ARG A 126 3.99 -4.02 -3.83
CA ARG A 126 4.90 -4.45 -2.75
C ARG A 126 4.19 -5.35 -1.75
N THR A 127 2.95 -5.04 -1.40
CA THR A 127 2.18 -5.82 -0.42
C THR A 127 1.80 -7.19 -0.95
N ILE A 128 1.45 -7.28 -2.24
CA ILE A 128 1.14 -8.54 -2.91
C ILE A 128 2.41 -9.37 -3.19
N GLY A 129 3.60 -8.76 -3.17
CA GLY A 129 4.86 -9.43 -3.48
C GLY A 129 5.15 -9.54 -4.98
N ASN A 130 4.40 -8.84 -5.82
CA ASN A 130 4.58 -8.85 -7.28
C ASN A 130 5.94 -8.25 -7.68
N ILE A 131 6.44 -7.23 -6.95
CA ILE A 131 7.73 -6.57 -7.24
C ILE A 131 8.89 -7.55 -7.32
N ASP A 132 8.94 -8.56 -6.46
CA ASP A 132 10.06 -9.50 -6.41
C ASP A 132 10.13 -10.41 -7.66
N ARG A 133 8.98 -10.63 -8.31
CA ARG A 133 8.83 -11.43 -9.53
C ARG A 133 9.12 -10.63 -10.81
N MET A 134 9.10 -9.29 -10.73
CA MET A 134 9.28 -8.44 -11.90
C MET A 134 10.70 -8.48 -12.47
N PRO A 135 10.89 -8.40 -13.80
CA PRO A 135 12.20 -8.25 -14.41
C PRO A 135 12.96 -7.03 -13.86
N ARG A 136 14.30 -7.13 -13.80
CA ARG A 136 15.16 -6.05 -13.28
C ARG A 136 14.94 -4.72 -14.01
N GLU A 137 14.69 -4.76 -15.31
CA GLU A 137 14.45 -3.55 -16.12
C GLU A 137 13.17 -2.85 -15.70
N ASP A 138 12.09 -3.60 -15.50
CA ASP A 138 10.81 -3.01 -15.09
C ASP A 138 10.89 -2.49 -13.66
N ARG A 139 11.54 -3.22 -12.73
CA ARG A 139 11.79 -2.70 -11.38
C ARG A 139 12.53 -1.35 -11.40
N ARG A 140 13.50 -1.18 -12.30
CA ARG A 140 14.21 0.10 -12.47
C ARG A 140 13.27 1.21 -12.96
N LYS A 141 12.33 0.92 -13.87
CA LYS A 141 11.33 1.91 -14.32
C LYS A 141 10.46 2.38 -13.14
N HIS A 142 9.99 1.45 -12.30
CA HIS A 142 9.21 1.78 -11.10
C HIS A 142 10.00 2.66 -10.11
N VAL A 143 11.27 2.35 -9.87
CA VAL A 143 12.16 3.20 -9.05
C VAL A 143 12.34 4.58 -9.67
N GLN A 144 12.56 4.67 -10.98
CA GLN A 144 12.70 5.95 -11.68
C GLN A 144 11.44 6.80 -11.57
N LEU A 145 10.24 6.20 -11.64
CA LEU A 145 8.98 6.90 -11.43
C LEU A 145 8.89 7.51 -10.03
N ILE A 146 9.27 6.75 -9.00
CA ILE A 146 9.28 7.24 -7.61
C ILE A 146 10.26 8.42 -7.46
N ILE A 147 11.50 8.28 -7.95
CA ILE A 147 12.52 9.34 -7.85
C ILE A 147 12.09 10.59 -8.62
N ARG A 148 11.57 10.44 -9.85
CA ARG A 148 11.01 11.56 -10.62
C ARG A 148 9.89 12.24 -9.84
N GLY A 149 9.01 11.48 -9.20
CA GLY A 149 7.92 12.01 -8.37
C GLY A 149 8.41 12.86 -7.19
N ILE A 150 9.49 12.44 -6.53
CA ILE A 150 10.13 13.17 -5.40
C ILE A 150 10.75 14.47 -5.88
N LEU A 151 11.37 14.47 -7.06
CA LEU A 151 12.09 15.63 -7.61
C LEU A 151 11.19 16.70 -8.23
N GLN A 152 9.87 16.46 -8.34
CA GLN A 152 8.98 17.44 -8.93
C GLN A 152 8.84 18.68 -8.03
N PRO A 153 8.96 19.91 -8.60
CA PRO A 153 8.74 21.14 -7.85
C PRO A 153 7.27 21.25 -7.44
N ASN A 154 7.01 21.86 -6.28
CA ASN A 154 5.66 22.11 -5.74
C ASN A 154 4.83 20.85 -5.41
N ARG A 155 5.48 19.70 -5.16
CA ARG A 155 4.81 18.47 -4.74
C ARG A 155 4.08 18.65 -3.40
N GLU A 156 2.84 18.17 -3.30
CA GLU A 156 2.12 18.05 -2.03
C GLU A 156 2.97 17.31 -0.97
N GLN A 157 3.09 17.88 0.23
CA GLN A 157 3.92 17.33 1.31
C GLN A 157 3.60 15.86 1.63
N LEU A 158 2.32 15.48 1.64
CA LEU A 158 1.89 14.11 1.91
C LEU A 158 2.34 13.14 0.82
N ALA A 159 2.17 13.52 -0.45
CA ALA A 159 2.58 12.70 -1.58
C ALA A 159 4.10 12.56 -1.65
N GLY A 160 4.85 13.66 -1.43
CA GLY A 160 6.31 13.65 -1.35
C GLY A 160 6.82 12.74 -0.22
N THR A 161 6.18 12.80 0.96
CA THR A 161 6.51 11.92 2.09
C THR A 161 6.25 10.45 1.76
N ALA A 162 5.12 10.14 1.13
CA ALA A 162 4.79 8.76 0.75
C ALA A 162 5.76 8.19 -0.28
N LEU A 163 6.21 8.99 -1.25
CA LEU A 163 7.25 8.61 -2.21
C LEU A 163 8.61 8.42 -1.53
N ALA A 164 9.00 9.31 -0.62
CA ALA A 164 10.23 9.17 0.15
C ALA A 164 10.24 7.90 1.00
N GLN A 165 9.10 7.54 1.61
CA GLN A 165 8.93 6.27 2.34
C GLN A 165 9.11 5.06 1.41
N LEU A 166 8.54 5.08 0.20
CA LEU A 166 8.73 4.03 -0.79
C LEU A 166 10.21 3.91 -1.21
N ALA A 167 10.88 5.03 -1.47
CA ALA A 167 12.30 5.06 -1.80
C ALA A 167 13.18 4.52 -0.66
N ALA A 168 12.89 4.92 0.58
CA ALA A 168 13.57 4.41 1.77
C ALA A 168 13.41 2.90 1.93
N ALA A 169 12.19 2.37 1.73
CA ALA A 169 11.93 0.93 1.78
C ALA A 169 12.69 0.15 0.70
N ILE A 170 12.79 0.69 -0.51
CA ILE A 170 13.57 0.08 -1.61
C ILE A 170 15.05 0.04 -1.26
N LEU A 171 15.62 1.18 -0.85
CA LEU A 171 17.02 1.26 -0.46
C LEU A 171 17.34 0.33 0.71
N TRP A 172 16.43 0.25 1.69
CA TRP A 172 16.56 -0.67 2.81
C TRP A 172 16.71 -2.12 2.37
N ASN A 173 15.81 -2.60 1.50
CA ASN A 173 15.83 -3.97 1.01
C ASN A 173 17.11 -4.27 0.22
N GLU A 174 17.52 -3.36 -0.67
CA GLU A 174 18.76 -3.51 -1.45
C GLU A 174 20.00 -3.52 -0.55
N TRP A 175 20.10 -2.61 0.41
CA TRP A 175 21.25 -2.55 1.33
C TRP A 175 21.31 -3.76 2.26
N ARG A 176 20.16 -4.28 2.68
CA ARG A 176 20.07 -5.51 3.46
C ARG A 176 20.65 -6.69 2.69
N VAL A 177 20.30 -6.86 1.42
CA VAL A 177 20.81 -7.96 0.56
C VAL A 177 22.32 -7.83 0.35
N HIS A 178 22.83 -6.61 0.23
CA HIS A 178 24.25 -6.35 -0.03
C HIS A 178 25.12 -6.14 1.22
N GLY A 179 24.56 -6.25 2.44
CA GLY A 179 25.30 -6.03 3.68
C GLY A 179 25.80 -4.59 3.87
N CYS A 180 25.14 -3.60 3.25
CA CYS A 180 25.53 -2.18 3.29
C CYS A 180 25.09 -1.48 4.59
N MET A 181 25.49 -2.04 5.74
CA MET A 181 25.03 -1.65 7.07
C MET A 181 25.21 -0.15 7.38
N TYR A 182 26.31 0.46 6.95
CA TYR A 182 26.58 1.88 7.20
C TYR A 182 25.51 2.79 6.59
N ARG A 183 24.97 2.44 5.42
CA ARG A 183 23.90 3.19 4.75
C ARG A 183 22.57 3.00 5.46
N MET A 184 22.32 1.79 5.96
CA MET A 184 21.13 1.50 6.76
C MET A 184 21.12 2.30 8.06
N VAL A 185 22.24 2.30 8.81
CA VAL A 185 22.40 3.13 10.02
C VAL A 185 22.24 4.62 9.71
N ALA A 186 22.82 5.09 8.61
CA ALA A 186 22.67 6.49 8.19
C ALA A 186 21.20 6.84 7.89
N LEU A 187 20.46 5.95 7.22
CA LEU A 187 19.03 6.14 6.95
C LEU A 187 18.20 6.12 8.24
N THR A 188 18.44 5.19 9.16
CA THR A 188 17.77 5.17 10.48
C THR A 188 17.99 6.46 11.25
N ARG A 189 19.20 7.04 11.17
CA ARG A 189 19.50 8.36 11.77
C ARG A 189 18.77 9.49 11.05
N ALA A 190 18.70 9.46 9.72
CA ALA A 190 17.99 10.46 8.94
C ALA A 190 16.46 10.42 9.16
N LEU A 191 15.92 9.23 9.43
CA LEU A 191 14.51 9.03 9.79
C LEU A 191 14.20 9.43 11.25
N ASP A 192 15.22 9.79 12.03
CA ASP A 192 15.11 10.23 13.43
C ASP A 192 14.29 9.28 14.31
N ILE A 193 14.52 7.96 14.17
CA ILE A 193 13.79 6.91 14.91
C ILE A 193 14.14 7.01 16.41
N LYS A 194 13.14 7.41 17.21
CA LYS A 194 13.27 7.73 18.65
C LYS A 194 12.45 6.81 19.55
N SER A 195 12.93 6.59 20.78
CA SER A 195 12.21 5.97 21.91
C SER A 195 11.30 4.81 21.48
N VAL A 196 9.97 4.93 21.60
CA VAL A 196 8.98 3.88 21.26
C VAL A 196 9.14 3.32 19.83
N GLN A 197 9.56 4.14 18.87
CA GLN A 197 9.82 3.67 17.50
C GLN A 197 11.06 2.78 17.44
N ARG A 198 12.04 2.97 18.32
CA ARG A 198 13.17 2.05 18.47
C ARG A 198 12.67 0.72 18.98
N ASP A 199 11.84 0.65 20.01
CA ASP A 199 11.32 -0.64 20.50
C ASP A 199 10.48 -1.37 19.43
N THR A 200 9.76 -0.61 18.61
CA THR A 200 8.90 -1.18 17.57
C THR A 200 9.67 -1.58 16.32
N LEU A 201 10.70 -0.84 15.90
CA LEU A 201 11.45 -1.06 14.66
C LEU A 201 12.89 -1.58 14.89
N GLY A 202 13.27 -1.74 16.15
CA GLY A 202 14.63 -2.07 16.59
C GLY A 202 15.06 -3.46 16.19
N TYR A 203 14.12 -4.39 16.17
CA TYR A 203 14.34 -5.76 15.69
C TYR A 203 14.83 -5.80 14.23
N ILE A 204 14.58 -4.75 13.43
CA ILE A 204 15.05 -4.68 12.04
C ILE A 204 16.53 -4.28 11.98
N MET A 205 17.02 -3.52 12.97
CA MET A 205 18.40 -3.07 13.08
C MET A 205 19.28 -4.01 13.92
N PHE A 206 18.69 -4.69 14.89
CA PHE A 206 19.38 -5.45 15.93
C PHE A 206 20.17 -6.68 15.41
N PRO A 207 19.67 -7.52 14.48
CA PRO A 207 20.42 -8.69 14.00
C PRO A 207 21.50 -8.32 12.97
N MET A 208 21.50 -7.10 12.44
CA MET A 208 22.36 -6.71 11.32
C MET A 208 23.86 -6.60 11.65
N PRO A 209 24.30 -6.09 12.81
CA PRO A 209 25.72 -6.07 13.15
C PRO A 209 26.29 -7.48 13.33
N GLU A 210 25.49 -8.44 13.82
CA GLU A 210 25.89 -9.86 13.92
C GLU A 210 26.02 -10.50 12.54
N LEU A 211 25.02 -10.30 11.68
CA LEU A 211 24.97 -10.86 10.32
C LEU A 211 26.08 -10.32 9.40
N CYS A 212 26.60 -9.12 9.69
CA CYS A 212 27.68 -8.50 8.90
C CYS A 212 29.07 -8.66 9.55
N GLY A 213 29.20 -9.47 10.62
CA GLY A 213 30.47 -9.74 11.28
C GLY A 213 31.10 -8.53 11.98
N ARG A 214 30.29 -7.54 12.40
CA ARG A 214 30.76 -6.31 13.07
C ARG A 214 30.11 -6.16 14.46
N CYS A 215 30.62 -6.94 15.42
CA CYS A 215 30.17 -6.92 16.81
C CYS A 215 30.36 -5.56 17.51
N ASP A 216 31.32 -4.73 17.08
CA ASP A 216 31.57 -3.41 17.70
C ASP A 216 30.37 -2.45 17.58
N ILE A 217 29.62 -2.53 16.48
CA ILE A 217 28.42 -1.72 16.26
C ILE A 217 27.21 -2.34 16.99
N LEU A 218 27.23 -3.66 17.21
CA LEU A 218 26.23 -4.35 18.03
C LEU A 218 26.22 -3.78 19.44
N SER A 219 27.39 -3.61 20.05
CA SER A 219 27.54 -3.02 21.38
C SER A 219 26.95 -1.61 21.46
N ILE A 220 27.18 -0.77 20.44
CA ILE A 220 26.62 0.58 20.38
C ILE A 220 25.10 0.55 20.19
N CYS A 221 24.59 -0.32 19.33
CA CYS A 221 23.16 -0.49 19.14
C CYS A 221 22.48 -1.02 20.42
N PHE A 222 23.08 -2.01 21.09
CA PHE A 222 22.58 -2.63 22.32
C PHE A 222 22.61 -1.65 23.51
N VAL A 223 23.73 -0.92 23.70
CA VAL A 223 23.89 0.10 24.75
C VAL A 223 22.93 1.27 24.50
N ARG A 224 22.77 1.72 23.27
CA ARG A 224 21.88 2.86 22.94
C ARG A 224 20.40 2.48 22.85
N PHE A 225 20.09 1.18 22.80
CA PHE A 225 18.73 0.64 22.95
C PHE A 225 18.35 0.49 24.42
N ASN A 226 19.23 -0.05 25.26
CA ASN A 226 18.90 -0.37 26.66
C ASN A 226 19.28 0.73 27.68
N LEU A 227 20.03 1.76 27.29
CA LEU A 227 20.56 2.78 28.22
C LEU A 227 20.31 4.22 27.74
N SER A 228 19.27 4.45 26.92
CA SER A 228 18.85 5.82 26.54
C SER A 228 17.47 6.20 27.08
N ASP A 229 17.05 5.56 28.17
CA ASP A 229 16.03 6.07 29.08
C ASP A 229 16.76 6.67 30.29
N ASP A 230 17.24 7.90 30.13
CA ASP A 230 17.46 8.92 31.16
C ASP A 230 17.61 10.29 30.47
#